data_AF-A0A1F7ADX7-F1
#
_entry.id   AF-A0A1F7ADX7-F1
#
_cell.length_a   1.000
_cell.length_b   1.000
_cell.length_c   1.000
_cell.angle_alpha   90.00
_cell.angle_beta   90.00
_cell.angle_gamma   90.00
#
_symmetry.space_group_name_H-M   'P 1'
#
loop_
_entity.id
_entity.type
_entity.pdbx_description
1 polymer ?
#
loop_
_entity_poly.entity_id
_entity_poly.type
_entity_poly.pdbx_seq_one_letter_code
_entity_poly.pdbx_strand_id
1 'polypeptide(L)'
;MQKTLQSIAGVSFIFFVVLGGLHISTSLLLAQNVINVPTRLIWNALDLPFLLAALLYGTSKLSLTLEDLTGNLKVPFALLGSAGLLILILALYTNFGFPDANLF
;
A
#
# COMPACT_ATOMS: atom_id res chain seq x y z
N MET A 1 23.09 0.76 -1.22
CA MET A 1 21.71 1.28 -1.05
C MET A 1 20.81 0.83 -2.19
N GLN A 2 21.19 1.04 -3.45
CA GLN A 2 20.42 0.63 -4.63
C GLN A 2 20.01 -0.85 -4.64
N LYS A 3 20.93 -1.80 -4.38
CA LYS A 3 20.60 -3.24 -4.29
C LYS A 3 19.55 -3.57 -3.22
N THR A 4 19.63 -2.92 -2.06
CA THR A 4 18.63 -3.06 -0.98
C THR A 4 17.27 -2.58 -1.45
N LEU A 5 17.24 -1.43 -2.12
CA LEU A 5 16.02 -0.81 -2.63
C LEU A 5 15.37 -1.64 -3.75
N GLN A 6 16.17 -2.23 -4.63
CA GLN A 6 15.73 -3.20 -5.63
C GLN A 6 15.10 -4.44 -4.98
N SER A 7 15.71 -4.95 -3.91
CA SER A 7 15.19 -6.10 -3.16
C SER A 7 13.84 -5.77 -2.50
N ILE A 8 13.75 -4.60 -1.85
CA ILE A 8 12.49 -4.10 -1.26
C ILE A 8 11.42 -3.97 -2.35
N ALA A 9 11.74 -3.36 -3.50
CA ALA A 9 10.82 -3.23 -4.62
C ALA A 9 10.34 -4.58 -5.16
N GLY A 10 11.23 -5.57 -5.25
CA GLY A 10 10.88 -6.92 -5.71
C GLY A 10 9.93 -7.64 -4.76
N VAL A 11 10.24 -7.64 -3.45
CA VAL A 11 9.40 -8.30 -2.44
C VAL A 11 8.05 -7.58 -2.30
N SER A 12 8.07 -6.25 -2.19
CA SER A 12 6.84 -5.45 -2.07
C SER A 12 5.95 -5.57 -3.31
N PHE A 13 6.50 -5.75 -4.51
CA PHE A 13 5.71 -6.00 -5.72
C PHE A 13 4.87 -7.27 -5.62
N ILE A 14 5.46 -8.36 -5.10
CA ILE A 14 4.74 -9.63 -4.93
C ILE A 14 3.55 -9.43 -3.98
N PHE A 15 3.78 -8.78 -2.84
CA PHE A 15 2.70 -8.46 -1.90
C PHE A 15 1.66 -7.51 -2.50
N PHE A 16 2.09 -6.50 -3.25
CA PHE A 16 1.18 -5.55 -3.91
C PHE A 16 0.25 -6.27 -4.88
N VAL A 17 0.76 -7.18 -5.70
CA VAL A 17 -0.04 -7.96 -6.66
C VAL A 17 -1.01 -8.91 -5.94
N VAL A 18 -0.52 -9.65 -4.95
CA VAL A 18 -1.35 -10.63 -4.22
C VAL A 18 -2.43 -9.94 -3.40
N LEU A 19 -2.05 -8.97 -2.56
CA LEU A 19 -2.98 -8.26 -1.68
C LEU A 19 -3.91 -7.35 -2.48
N GLY A 20 -3.40 -6.67 -3.52
CA GLY A 20 -4.22 -5.85 -4.41
C GLY A 20 -5.22 -6.69 -5.19
N GLY A 21 -4.81 -7.85 -5.71
CA GLY A 21 -5.71 -8.78 -6.39
C GLY A 21 -6.82 -9.28 -5.46
N LEU A 22 -6.48 -9.65 -4.22
CA LEU A 22 -7.46 -10.04 -3.21
C LEU A 22 -8.39 -8.89 -2.83
N HIS A 23 -7.85 -7.69 -2.60
CA HIS A 23 -8.63 -6.51 -2.21
C HIS A 23 -9.60 -6.07 -3.32
N ILE A 24 -9.19 -6.12 -4.58
CA ILE A 24 -10.07 -5.89 -5.73
C ILE A 24 -11.16 -6.97 -5.80
N SER A 25 -10.77 -8.24 -5.65
CA SER A 25 -11.72 -9.36 -5.72
C SER A 25 -12.79 -9.27 -4.64
N THR A 26 -12.41 -8.97 -3.39
CA THR A 26 -13.37 -8.79 -2.30
C THR A 26 -14.23 -7.54 -2.49
N SER A 27 -13.67 -6.44 -2.99
CA SER A 27 -14.44 -5.24 -3.34
C SER A 27 -15.51 -5.54 -4.40
N LEU A 28 -15.19 -6.35 -5.41
CA LEU A 28 -16.15 -6.78 -6.43
C LEU A 28 -17.27 -7.66 -5.85
N LEU A 29 -16.94 -8.57 -4.94
CA LEU A 29 -17.94 -9.40 -4.24
C LEU A 29 -18.88 -8.55 -3.37
N LEU A 30 -18.34 -7.55 -2.66
CA LEU A 30 -19.14 -6.59 -1.90
C LEU A 30 -20.06 -5.77 -2.82
N ALA A 31 -19.55 -5.29 -3.96
CA ALA A 31 -20.33 -4.51 -4.93
C ALA A 31 -21.49 -5.31 -5.54
N GLN A 32 -21.38 -6.64 -5.62
CA GLN A 32 -22.44 -7.53 -6.10
C GLN A 32 -23.47 -7.91 -5.03
N ASN A 33 -23.44 -7.29 -3.84
CA ASN A 33 -24.25 -7.66 -2.68
C ASN A 33 -24.04 -9.11 -2.21
N VAL A 34 -22.90 -9.74 -2.55
CA VAL A 34 -22.47 -11.01 -1.96
C VAL A 34 -21.85 -10.71 -0.58
N ILE A 35 -22.63 -10.03 0.27
CA ILE A 35 -22.21 -9.55 1.58
C ILE A 35 -22.44 -10.68 2.58
N ASN A 36 -21.40 -11.47 2.80
CA ASN A 36 -21.30 -12.33 3.97
C ASN A 36 -20.25 -11.75 4.93
N VAL A 37 -20.43 -12.00 6.24
CA VAL A 37 -19.51 -11.56 7.30
C VAL A 37 -18.04 -11.87 6.96
N PRO A 38 -17.69 -13.05 6.39
CA PRO A 38 -16.32 -13.34 5.97
C PRO A 38 -15.76 -12.38 4.92
N THR A 39 -16.51 -12.05 3.85
CA THR A 39 -16.01 -11.16 2.79
C THR A 39 -15.73 -9.76 3.33
N ARG A 40 -16.59 -9.24 4.22
CA ARG A 40 -16.39 -7.92 4.85
C ARG A 40 -15.16 -7.91 5.77
N LEU A 41 -14.95 -8.97 6.55
CA LEU A 41 -13.76 -9.11 7.41
C LEU A 41 -12.48 -9.19 6.58
N ILE A 42 -12.48 -9.96 5.49
CA ILE A 42 -11.32 -10.06 4.60
C ILE A 42 -11.03 -8.71 3.95
N TRP A 43 -12.05 -8.00 3.45
CA TRP A 43 -11.88 -6.68 2.84
C TRP A 43 -11.22 -5.69 3.82
N ASN A 44 -11.78 -5.53 5.03
CA ASN A 44 -11.21 -4.66 6.07
C ASN A 44 -9.78 -5.09 6.47
N ALA A 45 -9.51 -6.39 6.55
CA ALA A 45 -8.19 -6.89 6.92
C ALA A 45 -7.13 -6.65 5.84
N LEU A 46 -7.52 -6.46 4.58
CA LEU A 46 -6.60 -6.27 3.46
C LEU A 46 -6.14 -4.83 3.27
N ASP A 47 -6.89 -3.83 3.74
CA ASP A 47 -6.61 -2.40 3.51
C ASP A 47 -5.19 -1.99 3.93
N LEU A 48 -4.86 -2.24 5.19
CA LEU A 48 -3.56 -1.86 5.77
C LEU A 48 -2.39 -2.64 5.14
N PRO A 49 -2.43 -3.98 5.05
CA PRO A 49 -1.40 -4.76 4.36
C PRO A 49 -1.22 -4.34 2.89
N PHE A 50 -2.31 -4.12 2.16
CA PHE A 50 -2.28 -3.70 0.76
C PHE A 50 -1.63 -2.32 0.63
N LEU A 51 -2.04 -1.36 1.45
CA LEU A 51 -1.48 -0.02 1.45
C LEU A 51 0.02 -0.04 1.74
N LEU A 52 0.45 -0.80 2.74
CA LEU A 52 1.88 -0.93 3.07
C LEU A 52 2.68 -1.48 1.89
N ALA A 53 2.16 -2.52 1.23
CA ALA A 53 2.79 -3.08 0.05
C ALA A 53 2.85 -2.06 -1.11
N ALA A 54 1.77 -1.31 -1.35
CA ALA A 54 1.69 -0.28 -2.37
C ALA A 54 2.69 0.87 -2.10
N LEU A 55 2.77 1.34 -0.85
CA LEU A 55 3.69 2.39 -0.45
C LEU A 55 5.15 1.95 -0.58
N LEU A 56 5.50 0.76 -0.08
CA LEU A 56 6.85 0.24 -0.18
C LEU A 56 7.27 0.04 -1.64
N TYR A 57 6.38 -0.53 -2.46
CA TYR A 57 6.64 -0.75 -3.88
C TYR A 57 6.77 0.57 -4.64
N GLY A 58 5.78 1.46 -4.51
CA GLY A 58 5.72 2.73 -5.21
C GLY A 58 6.88 3.65 -4.85
N THR A 59 7.16 3.83 -3.56
CA THR A 59 8.28 4.68 -3.10
C THR A 59 9.63 4.11 -3.51
N SER A 60 9.81 2.79 -3.45
CA SER A 60 11.07 2.17 -3.86
C SER A 60 11.31 2.27 -5.36
N LYS A 61 10.30 1.95 -6.19
CA LYS A 61 10.43 2.06 -7.65
C LYS A 61 10.61 3.50 -8.09
N LEU A 62 9.86 4.43 -7.52
CA LEU A 62 9.99 5.85 -7.87
C LEU A 62 11.35 6.42 -7.43
N SER A 63 11.88 6.00 -6.28
CA SER A 63 13.24 6.39 -5.86
C SER A 63 14.31 5.86 -6.80
N LEU A 64 14.22 4.61 -7.28
CA LEU A 64 15.14 4.05 -8.27
C LEU A 64 15.05 4.82 -9.59
N THR A 65 13.85 5.08 -10.09
CA THR A 65 13.66 5.85 -11.34
C THR A 65 14.23 7.26 -11.23
N LEU A 66 14.05 7.92 -10.07
CA LEU A 66 14.59 9.26 -9.86
C LEU A 66 16.12 9.25 -9.66
N GLU A 67 16.69 8.19 -9.07
CA GLU A 67 18.14 7.99 -9.04
C GLU A 67 18.71 7.86 -10.46
N ASP A 68 18.06 7.07 -11.32
CA ASP A 68 18.46 6.91 -12.72
C ASP A 68 18.39 8.24 -13.51
N LEU A 69 17.45 9.12 -13.17
CA LEU A 69 17.27 10.43 -13.83
C LEU A 69 18.18 11.54 -13.29
N THR A 70 18.43 11.55 -11.97
CA THR A 70 19.10 12.68 -11.28
C THR A 70 20.51 12.37 -10.79
N GLY A 71 20.89 11.09 -10.79
CA GLY A 71 22.14 10.61 -10.21
C GLY A 71 22.22 10.73 -8.68
N ASN A 72 21.13 11.13 -8.00
CA ASN A 72 21.11 11.32 -6.55
C ASN A 72 19.90 10.64 -5.89
N LEU A 73 20.17 9.61 -5.09
CA LEU A 73 19.14 8.84 -4.39
C LEU A 73 18.64 9.51 -3.10
N LYS A 74 19.40 10.39 -2.46
CA LYS A 74 19.10 10.89 -1.10
C LYS A 74 17.87 11.79 -1.06
N VAL A 75 17.75 12.72 -2.00
CA VAL A 75 16.67 13.71 -2.03
C VAL A 75 15.32 13.05 -2.42
N PRO A 76 15.25 12.24 -3.49
CA PRO A 76 14.04 11.49 -3.83
C PRO A 76 13.59 10.57 -2.69
N PHE A 77 14.53 9.85 -2.08
CA PHE A 77 14.22 8.92 -1.00
C PHE A 77 13.66 9.63 0.22
N ALA A 78 14.21 10.79 0.60
CA ALA A 78 13.69 11.58 1.71
C ALA A 78 12.26 12.09 1.42
N LEU A 79 12.04 12.69 0.25
CA LEU A 79 10.71 13.22 -0.13
C LEU A 79 9.65 12.12 -0.20
N LEU A 80 9.97 11.00 -0.85
CA LEU A 80 9.06 9.88 -1.01
C LEU A 80 8.84 9.11 0.28
N GLY A 81 9.87 8.99 1.12
CA GLY A 81 9.76 8.43 2.46
C GLY A 81 8.83 9.26 3.34
N SER A 82 8.99 10.59 3.32
CA SER A 82 8.10 11.51 4.05
C SER A 82 6.65 11.46 3.54
N ALA A 83 6.45 11.47 2.21
CA ALA A 83 5.12 11.36 1.62
C ALA A 83 4.46 10.02 1.96
N GLY A 84 5.21 8.92 1.87
CA GLY A 84 4.72 7.58 2.24
C GLY A 84 4.36 7.48 3.72
N LEU A 85 5.16 8.08 4.60
CA LEU A 85 4.86 8.14 6.04
C LEU A 85 3.57 8.93 6.32
N LEU A 86 3.36 10.06 5.65
CA LEU A 86 2.13 10.84 5.77
C LEU A 86 0.89 10.04 5.32
N ILE A 87 0.99 9.33 4.20
CA ILE A 87 -0.11 8.47 3.71
C ILE A 87 -0.39 7.36 4.73
N LEU A 88 0.64 6.74 5.30
CA LEU A 88 0.47 5.70 6.31
C LEU A 88 -0.21 6.25 7.57
N ILE A 89 0.18 7.43 8.05
CA ILE A 89 -0.45 8.08 9.21
C ILE A 89 -1.93 8.36 8.92
N LEU A 90 -2.26 8.91 7.75
CA LEU A 90 -3.64 9.16 7.34
C LEU A 90 -4.46 7.87 7.28
N ALA A 91 -3.90 6.79 6.76
CA ALA A 91 -4.57 5.50 6.69
C ALA A 91 -4.79 4.86 8.06
N LEU A 92 -3.82 4.97 8.97
CA LEU A 92 -3.98 4.53 10.35
C LEU A 92 -5.04 5.36 11.07
N TYR A 93 -5.03 6.68 10.89
CA TYR A 93 -6.03 7.57 11.48
C TYR A 93 -7.44 7.26 10.98
N THR A 94 -7.61 6.97 9.69
CA THR A 94 -8.92 6.58 9.13
C THR A 94 -9.36 5.18 9.59
N ASN A 95 -8.44 4.21 9.64
CA ASN A 95 -8.76 2.84 10.06
C ASN A 95 -9.05 2.71 11.57
N PHE A 96 -8.34 3.43 12.42
CA PHE A 96 -8.44 3.30 13.88
C PHE A 96 -9.12 4.48 14.59
N GLY A 97 -9.08 5.69 14.00
CA GLY A 97 -9.68 6.89 14.59
C GLY A 97 -11.19 7.00 14.34
N PHE A 98 -11.71 6.31 13.33
CA PHE A 98 -13.14 6.28 13.00
C PHE A 98 -13.63 4.84 12.74
N PRO A 99 -13.67 3.97 13.75
CA PRO A 99 -14.08 2.58 13.59
C PRO A 99 -15.50 2.43 13.01
N ASP A 100 -16.37 3.42 13.23
CA ASP A 100 -17.76 3.43 12.77
C ASP A 100 -17.93 3.81 11.29
N ALA A 101 -16.93 4.44 10.66
CA ALA A 101 -16.97 4.79 9.23
C ALA A 101 -16.85 3.55 8.31
N ASN A 102 -16.31 2.45 8.83
CA ASN A 102 -16.13 1.18 8.10
C ASN A 102 -17.32 0.21 8.30
N LEU A 103 -18.36 0.64 9.02
CA LEU A 103 -19.56 -0.16 9.33
C LEU A 103 -20.79 0.16 8.47
N PHE A 104 -20.73 1.21 7.65
CA PHE A 104 -21.81 1.56 6.71
C PHE A 104 -21.47 1.15 5.28
#